data_AF-A0A4Q4VS25-F1
#
_entry.id   AF-A0A4Q4VS25-F1
#
_cell.length_a   1.000
_cell.length_b   1.000
_cell.length_c   1.000
_cell.angle_alpha   90.00
_cell.angle_beta   90.00
_cell.angle_gamma   90.00
#
_symmetry.space_group_name_H-M   'P 1'
#
loop_
_entity.id
_entity.type
_entity.pdbx_description
1 polymer ?
#
loop_
_entity_poly.entity_id
_entity_poly.type
_entity_poly.pdbx_seq_one_letter_code
_entity_poly.pdbx_strand_id
1 'polypeptide(L)'
;MSPSDATESSERLMGTLPPGDGLAASKSGIELMSRPHTRVLYLACFLSALLDFTTFINMAPQTDIIERILLALPYGVMADHRGRKTVFLLFMLGLFISDIWVKLVSDVVPAQERVRALLKLTAMDLVAQIVATPIAAAMMRYSSWYPLALSSALLVFIALLGLRLPETRPHRYRPLPGEDLEEENPGQYHRIGRRPLLKEYEKFFESLKSTLTRPVIMLLFVFFLACFGAQALQLLLQYASKKFGWGYGKASLLMSLRSSFHLALATILMPLIDTWISRRWGVPADQKDMTLSQFSGVLLVLGHLTLFLANGPPALCFGLVTTALGSSFLVTLRSTMTALVPASSEVQVNVGDQG
;
A
#
# COMPACT_ATOMS: atom_id res chain seq x y z
N MET A 1 -47.64 -2.32 52.88
CA MET A 1 -46.79 -3.52 53.05
C MET A 1 -45.44 -3.21 52.40
N SER A 2 -44.36 -3.42 53.14
CA SER A 2 -43.00 -2.89 52.91
C SER A 2 -42.29 -3.47 51.66
N PRO A 3 -41.31 -2.75 51.05
CA PRO A 3 -40.49 -3.22 49.94
C PRO A 3 -39.27 -4.04 50.41
N SER A 4 -39.47 -5.17 51.10
CA SER A 4 -38.37 -6.05 51.56
C SER A 4 -38.27 -7.41 50.87
N ASP A 5 -39.29 -7.84 50.12
CA ASP A 5 -39.38 -9.27 49.72
C ASP A 5 -38.95 -9.56 48.27
N ALA A 6 -38.54 -8.55 47.50
CA ALA A 6 -38.07 -8.74 46.12
C ALA A 6 -36.55 -9.01 46.03
N THR A 7 -35.80 -8.77 47.11
CA THR A 7 -34.33 -8.90 47.15
C THR A 7 -33.84 -10.32 47.42
N GLU A 8 -34.66 -11.22 47.96
CA GLU A 8 -34.22 -12.56 48.37
C GLU A 8 -34.30 -13.62 47.26
N SER A 9 -34.95 -13.30 46.14
CA SER A 9 -35.11 -14.23 45.01
C SER A 9 -33.99 -14.15 43.97
N SER A 10 -33.21 -13.07 43.97
CA SER A 10 -32.17 -12.82 42.95
C SER A 10 -30.78 -13.36 43.35
N GLU A 11 -30.53 -13.59 44.64
CA GLU A 11 -29.24 -14.13 45.11
C GLU A 11 -29.11 -15.66 44.97
N ARG A 12 -30.21 -16.41 44.79
CA ARG A 12 -30.15 -17.89 44.73
C ARG A 12 -29.78 -18.48 43.38
N LEU A 13 -29.65 -17.68 42.31
CA LEU A 13 -29.20 -18.15 40.99
C LEU A 13 -27.75 -17.77 40.64
N MET A 14 -27.06 -17.02 41.51
CA MET A 14 -25.70 -16.54 41.26
C MET A 14 -24.64 -17.37 42.00
N GLY A 15 -24.85 -18.68 42.11
CA GLY A 15 -24.07 -19.53 43.00
C GLY A 15 -23.73 -20.91 42.48
N THR A 16 -23.36 -21.09 41.21
CA THR A 16 -22.58 -22.27 40.75
C THR A 16 -21.95 -22.04 39.37
N LEU A 17 -20.84 -21.32 39.28
CA LEU A 17 -19.88 -21.48 38.17
C LEU A 17 -18.48 -21.15 38.71
N PRO A 18 -17.50 -22.07 38.59
CA PRO A 18 -16.19 -21.88 39.21
C PRO A 18 -15.44 -20.69 38.58
N PRO A 19 -14.68 -19.91 39.37
CA PRO A 19 -14.09 -18.63 38.95
C PRO A 19 -12.87 -18.74 38.01
N GLY A 20 -12.72 -19.86 37.30
CA GLY A 20 -11.59 -20.13 36.40
C GLY A 20 -11.95 -20.17 34.91
N ASP A 21 -13.19 -20.52 34.57
CA ASP A 21 -13.53 -20.88 33.18
C ASP A 21 -13.96 -19.68 32.32
N GLY A 22 -14.47 -18.59 32.91
CA GLY A 22 -14.91 -17.40 32.17
C GLY A 22 -13.76 -16.63 31.50
N LEU A 23 -12.59 -16.59 32.12
CA LEU A 23 -11.41 -15.90 31.57
C LEU A 23 -10.68 -16.76 30.51
N ALA A 24 -10.71 -18.08 30.67
CA ALA A 24 -10.20 -19.03 29.67
C ALA A 24 -11.14 -19.13 28.47
N ALA A 25 -12.46 -19.14 28.68
CA ALA A 25 -13.47 -19.11 27.62
C ALA A 25 -13.48 -17.77 26.86
N SER A 26 -13.33 -16.64 27.57
CA SER A 26 -13.20 -15.31 26.93
C SER A 26 -11.90 -15.17 26.15
N LYS A 27 -10.75 -15.60 26.70
CA LYS A 27 -9.49 -15.65 25.93
C LYS A 27 -9.59 -16.61 24.76
N SER A 28 -10.17 -17.80 24.92
CA SER A 28 -10.36 -18.74 23.82
C SER A 28 -11.34 -18.25 22.78
N GLY A 29 -12.38 -17.48 23.15
CA GLY A 29 -13.37 -16.90 22.24
C GLY A 29 -12.80 -15.74 21.44
N ILE A 30 -12.00 -14.88 22.08
CA ILE A 30 -11.25 -13.80 21.42
C ILE A 30 -10.16 -14.39 20.51
N GLU A 31 -9.49 -15.46 20.94
CA GLU A 31 -8.47 -16.16 20.16
C GLU A 31 -9.09 -16.97 19.00
N LEU A 32 -10.31 -17.49 19.14
CA LEU A 32 -11.04 -18.19 18.07
C LEU A 32 -11.66 -17.22 17.05
N MET A 33 -12.15 -16.05 17.48
CA MET A 33 -12.65 -14.98 16.59
C MET A 33 -11.52 -14.23 15.86
N SER A 34 -10.31 -14.20 16.41
CA SER A 34 -9.11 -13.64 15.77
C SER A 34 -8.54 -14.52 14.64
N ARG A 35 -8.57 -15.85 14.82
CA ARG A 35 -7.98 -16.84 13.89
C ARG A 35 -8.43 -16.76 12.42
N PRO A 36 -9.70 -16.52 12.04
CA PRO A 36 -10.08 -16.44 10.64
C PRO A 36 -9.49 -15.20 9.96
N HIS A 37 -9.47 -14.04 10.62
CA HIS A 37 -8.92 -12.80 10.06
C HIS A 37 -7.40 -12.89 9.83
N THR A 38 -6.67 -13.52 10.75
CA THR A 38 -5.23 -13.74 10.60
C THR A 38 -4.90 -14.67 9.43
N ARG A 39 -5.66 -15.75 9.22
CA ARG A 39 -5.45 -16.67 8.08
C ARG A 39 -5.70 -15.99 6.74
N VAL A 40 -6.76 -15.19 6.64
CA VAL A 40 -7.08 -14.42 5.43
C VAL A 40 -5.97 -13.40 5.13
N LEU A 41 -5.48 -12.72 6.17
CA LEU A 41 -4.38 -11.77 6.02
C LEU A 41 -3.09 -12.46 5.53
N TYR A 42 -2.71 -13.60 6.10
CA TYR A 42 -1.55 -14.34 5.63
C TYR A 42 -1.70 -14.82 4.19
N LEU A 43 -2.89 -15.31 3.82
CA LEU A 43 -3.18 -15.74 2.44
C LEU A 43 -3.11 -14.55 1.47
N ALA A 44 -3.66 -13.39 1.83
CA ALA A 44 -3.60 -12.17 1.03
C ALA A 44 -2.15 -11.66 0.89
N CYS A 45 -1.38 -11.59 1.97
CA CYS A 45 0.04 -11.22 1.90
C CYS A 45 0.84 -12.19 1.02
N PHE A 46 0.56 -13.50 1.12
CA PHE A 46 1.19 -14.51 0.29
C PHE A 46 0.83 -14.35 -1.19
N LEU A 47 -0.44 -14.14 -1.51
CA LEU A 47 -0.92 -13.87 -2.87
C LEU A 47 -0.27 -12.60 -3.45
N SER A 48 -0.16 -11.53 -2.65
CA SER A 48 0.52 -10.29 -3.06
C SER A 48 1.98 -10.56 -3.39
N ALA A 49 2.73 -11.19 -2.49
CA ALA A 49 4.14 -11.49 -2.70
C ALA A 49 4.35 -12.41 -3.93
N LEU A 50 3.45 -13.35 -4.17
CA LEU A 50 3.52 -14.24 -5.33
C LEU A 50 3.20 -13.50 -6.64
N LEU A 51 2.26 -12.54 -6.60
CA LEU A 51 1.95 -11.66 -7.72
C LEU A 51 3.14 -10.77 -8.05
N ASP A 52 3.73 -10.12 -7.06
CA ASP A 52 4.93 -9.28 -7.23
C ASP A 52 6.08 -10.11 -7.82
N PHE A 53 6.35 -11.29 -7.26
CA PHE A 53 7.34 -12.23 -7.79
C PHE A 53 7.07 -12.61 -9.26
N THR A 54 5.82 -12.87 -9.62
CA THR A 54 5.40 -13.21 -10.99
C THR A 54 5.66 -12.06 -11.95
N THR A 55 5.36 -10.82 -11.56
CA THR A 55 5.61 -9.64 -12.39
C THR A 55 7.11 -9.41 -12.62
N PHE A 56 7.96 -9.60 -11.60
CA PHE A 56 9.41 -9.48 -11.76
C PHE A 56 10.04 -10.61 -12.57
N ILE A 57 9.43 -11.80 -12.60
CA ILE A 57 9.83 -12.86 -13.54
C ILE A 57 9.51 -12.42 -14.98
N ASN A 58 8.35 -11.82 -15.20
CA ASN A 58 7.90 -11.36 -16.51
C ASN A 58 8.57 -10.05 -16.99
N MET A 59 9.72 -9.68 -16.43
CA MET A 59 10.39 -8.40 -16.69
C MET A 59 10.97 -8.27 -18.12
N ALA A 60 10.82 -9.28 -18.99
CA ALA A 60 11.28 -9.19 -20.37
C ALA A 60 10.42 -8.17 -21.14
N PRO A 61 10.98 -7.12 -21.74
CA PRO A 61 10.18 -6.12 -22.44
C PRO A 61 9.47 -6.70 -23.68
N GLN A 62 9.96 -7.82 -24.22
CA GLN A 62 9.32 -8.53 -25.33
C GLN A 62 7.98 -9.18 -24.92
N THR A 63 7.82 -9.59 -23.67
CA THR A 63 6.61 -10.25 -23.18
C THR A 63 5.52 -9.24 -22.84
N ASP A 64 5.91 -8.10 -22.25
CA ASP A 64 5.03 -6.94 -22.03
C ASP A 64 4.39 -6.44 -23.34
N ILE A 65 5.16 -6.41 -24.44
CA ILE A 65 4.66 -5.99 -25.75
C ILE A 65 3.58 -6.94 -26.24
N ILE A 66 3.75 -8.25 -26.06
CA ILE A 66 2.76 -9.26 -26.49
C ILE A 66 1.46 -9.09 -25.70
N GLU A 67 1.54 -8.98 -24.38
CA GLU A 67 0.37 -8.75 -23.52
C GLU A 67 -0.37 -7.46 -23.92
N ARG A 68 0.39 -6.38 -24.13
CA ARG A 68 -0.16 -5.09 -24.55
C ARG A 68 -0.81 -5.15 -25.93
N ILE A 69 -0.22 -5.83 -26.92
CA ILE A 69 -0.80 -5.95 -28.27
C ILE A 69 -2.04 -6.85 -28.24
N LEU A 70 -1.99 -7.97 -27.52
CA LEU A 70 -3.08 -8.92 -27.40
C LEU A 70 -4.32 -8.27 -26.77
N LEU A 71 -4.13 -7.39 -25.79
CA LEU A 71 -5.20 -6.58 -25.20
C LEU A 71 -5.56 -5.38 -26.11
N ALA A 72 -4.59 -4.68 -26.69
CA ALA A 72 -4.85 -3.48 -27.48
C ALA A 72 -5.74 -3.74 -28.72
N LEU A 73 -5.63 -4.90 -29.36
CA LEU A 73 -6.45 -5.25 -30.53
C LEU A 73 -7.96 -5.32 -30.21
N PRO A 74 -8.45 -6.12 -29.24
CA PRO A 74 -9.86 -6.13 -28.89
C PRO A 74 -10.33 -4.80 -28.32
N TYR A 75 -9.50 -4.09 -27.54
CA TYR A 75 -9.86 -2.74 -27.06
C TYR A 75 -9.94 -1.72 -28.20
N GLY A 76 -9.12 -1.84 -29.24
CA GLY A 76 -9.16 -1.02 -30.45
C GLY A 76 -10.43 -1.26 -31.26
N VAL A 77 -10.74 -2.52 -31.55
CA VAL A 77 -12.00 -2.91 -32.21
C VAL A 77 -13.22 -2.44 -31.40
N MET A 78 -13.16 -2.53 -30.07
CA MET A 78 -14.22 -2.05 -29.19
C MET A 78 -14.31 -0.52 -29.16
N ALA A 79 -13.20 0.20 -29.33
CA ALA A 79 -13.19 1.66 -29.49
C ALA A 79 -13.88 2.09 -30.79
N ASP A 80 -13.72 1.29 -31.85
CA ASP A 80 -14.31 1.56 -33.16
C ASP A 80 -15.81 1.26 -33.17
N HIS A 81 -16.27 0.20 -32.52
CA HIS A 81 -17.70 -0.16 -32.48
C HIS A 81 -18.51 0.58 -31.40
N ARG A 82 -17.94 0.83 -30.20
CA ARG A 82 -18.66 1.39 -29.04
C ARG A 82 -18.18 2.78 -28.63
N GLY A 83 -17.28 3.38 -29.42
CA GLY A 83 -16.72 4.70 -29.19
C GLY A 83 -15.64 4.74 -28.11
N ARG A 84 -14.71 5.70 -28.26
CA ARG A 84 -13.54 5.90 -27.38
C ARG A 84 -13.89 6.19 -25.92
N LYS A 85 -15.07 6.75 -25.65
CA LYS A 85 -15.55 7.03 -24.26
C LYS A 85 -15.74 5.75 -23.45
N THR A 86 -16.28 4.70 -24.05
CA THR A 86 -16.52 3.41 -23.39
C THR A 86 -15.20 2.73 -23.02
N VAL A 87 -14.23 2.78 -23.92
CA VAL A 87 -12.89 2.24 -23.68
C VAL A 87 -12.15 3.03 -22.59
N PHE A 88 -12.30 4.35 -22.57
CA PHE A 88 -11.76 5.18 -21.49
C PHE A 88 -12.37 4.83 -20.12
N LEU A 89 -13.69 4.65 -20.03
CA LEU A 89 -14.34 4.24 -18.79
C LEU A 89 -13.89 2.84 -18.33
N LEU A 90 -13.75 1.90 -19.27
CA LEU A 90 -13.30 0.54 -18.97
C LEU A 90 -11.83 0.51 -18.51
N PHE A 91 -10.99 1.36 -19.09
CA PHE A 91 -9.60 1.56 -18.64
C PHE A 91 -9.55 2.13 -17.22
N MET A 92 -10.34 3.18 -16.95
CA MET A 92 -10.44 3.75 -15.60
C MET A 92 -10.91 2.70 -14.61
N LEU A 93 -11.93 1.91 -14.94
CA LEU A 93 -12.40 0.80 -14.11
C LEU A 93 -11.29 -0.22 -13.84
N GLY A 94 -10.50 -0.59 -14.85
CA GLY A 94 -9.37 -1.51 -14.69
C GLY A 94 -8.30 -0.97 -13.74
N LEU A 95 -7.97 0.33 -13.83
CA LEU A 95 -7.07 0.99 -12.88
C LEU A 95 -7.63 0.98 -11.45
N PHE A 96 -8.93 1.24 -11.29
CA PHE A 96 -9.58 1.15 -9.98
C PHE A 96 -9.49 -0.28 -9.42
N ILE A 97 -9.77 -1.30 -10.22
CA ILE A 97 -9.69 -2.71 -9.79
C ILE A 97 -8.26 -3.09 -9.37
N SER A 98 -7.25 -2.60 -10.09
CA SER A 98 -5.84 -2.86 -9.73
C SER A 98 -5.47 -2.31 -8.35
N ASP A 99 -6.09 -1.21 -7.91
CA ASP A 99 -5.80 -0.56 -6.63
C ASP A 99 -6.66 -1.09 -5.46
N ILE A 100 -7.70 -1.88 -5.75
CA ILE A 100 -8.59 -2.47 -4.73
C ILE A 100 -7.85 -3.47 -3.85
N TRP A 101 -6.85 -4.19 -4.39
CA TRP A 101 -6.12 -5.20 -3.62
C TRP A 101 -5.37 -4.62 -2.42
N VAL A 102 -4.70 -3.48 -2.60
CA VAL A 102 -3.97 -2.80 -1.53
C VAL A 102 -4.93 -2.26 -0.46
N LYS A 103 -6.12 -1.81 -0.88
CA LYS A 103 -7.18 -1.34 0.03
C LYS A 103 -7.79 -2.48 0.84
N LEU A 104 -8.03 -3.63 0.20
CA LEU A 104 -8.53 -4.83 0.88
C LEU A 104 -7.62 -5.24 2.03
N VAL A 105 -6.30 -5.18 1.85
CA VAL A 105 -5.34 -5.48 2.91
C VAL A 105 -5.40 -4.44 4.04
N SER A 106 -5.58 -3.15 3.72
CA SER A 106 -5.74 -2.09 4.72
C SER A 106 -6.99 -2.22 5.58
N ASP A 107 -8.07 -2.78 5.01
CA ASP A 107 -9.36 -2.98 5.70
C ASP A 107 -9.34 -4.19 6.64
N VAL A 108 -8.54 -5.21 6.34
CA VAL A 108 -8.41 -6.43 7.17
C VAL A 108 -7.47 -6.23 8.36
N VAL A 109 -6.51 -5.30 8.27
CA VAL A 109 -5.52 -5.07 9.33
C VAL A 109 -6.02 -4.04 10.35
N PRO A 110 -6.05 -4.37 11.66
CA PRO A 110 -6.41 -3.41 12.71
C PRO A 110 -5.47 -2.20 12.73
N ALA A 111 -6.01 -1.04 13.13
CA ALA A 111 -5.33 0.26 13.01
C ALA A 111 -3.95 0.28 13.70
N GLN A 112 -3.78 -0.43 14.81
CA GLN A 112 -2.51 -0.48 15.55
C GLN A 112 -1.40 -1.26 14.82
N GLU A 113 -1.73 -2.18 13.90
CA GLU A 113 -0.76 -3.05 13.22
C GLU A 113 -0.56 -2.71 11.74
N ARG A 114 -1.40 -1.84 11.17
CA ARG A 114 -1.41 -1.51 9.73
C ARG A 114 -0.06 -1.06 9.20
N VAL A 115 0.63 -0.18 9.93
CA VAL A 115 1.96 0.32 9.52
C VAL A 115 2.99 -0.80 9.45
N ARG A 116 2.97 -1.73 10.42
CA ARG A 116 3.89 -2.89 10.43
C ARG A 116 3.58 -3.88 9.31
N ALA A 117 2.30 -4.11 9.02
CA ALA A 117 1.88 -4.99 7.93
C ALA A 117 2.25 -4.41 6.56
N LEU A 118 2.00 -3.12 6.32
CA LEU A 118 2.39 -2.43 5.09
C LEU A 118 3.90 -2.42 4.89
N LEU A 119 4.67 -2.17 5.94
CA LEU A 119 6.14 -2.21 5.87
C LEU A 119 6.66 -3.61 5.54
N LYS A 120 6.04 -4.67 6.09
CA LYS A 120 6.36 -6.05 5.72
C LYS A 120 6.06 -6.34 4.25
N LEU A 121 4.93 -5.88 3.72
CA LEU A 121 4.58 -6.05 2.30
C LEU A 121 5.60 -5.37 1.38
N THR A 122 6.01 -4.14 1.72
CA THR A 122 7.07 -3.44 0.98
C THR A 122 8.41 -4.19 1.05
N ALA A 123 8.75 -4.77 2.20
CA ALA A 123 9.96 -5.59 2.30
C ALA A 123 9.87 -6.88 1.46
N MET A 124 8.70 -7.53 1.43
CA MET A 124 8.46 -8.71 0.60
C MET A 124 8.57 -8.40 -0.89
N ASP A 125 8.05 -7.26 -1.35
CA ASP A 125 8.19 -6.77 -2.73
C ASP A 125 9.68 -6.62 -3.11
N LEU A 126 10.47 -5.94 -2.26
CA LEU A 126 11.90 -5.77 -2.50
C LEU A 126 12.65 -7.11 -2.54
N VAL A 127 12.33 -8.03 -1.64
CA VAL A 127 12.92 -9.39 -1.64
C VAL A 127 12.51 -10.17 -2.89
N ALA A 128 11.23 -10.10 -3.29
CA ALA A 128 10.73 -10.72 -4.50
C ALA A 128 11.49 -10.19 -5.72
N GLN A 129 11.71 -8.88 -5.82
CA GLN A 129 12.50 -8.29 -6.91
C GLN A 129 13.96 -8.77 -6.90
N ILE A 130 14.61 -8.79 -5.73
CA ILE A 130 16.01 -9.22 -5.61
C ILE A 130 16.19 -10.68 -6.07
N VAL A 131 15.24 -11.56 -5.78
CA VAL A 131 15.30 -12.99 -6.10
C VAL A 131 14.77 -13.32 -7.50
N ALA A 132 13.61 -12.77 -7.88
CA ALA A 132 12.97 -13.04 -9.16
C ALA A 132 13.82 -12.54 -10.34
N THR A 133 14.43 -11.36 -10.21
CA THR A 133 15.14 -10.73 -11.33
C THR A 133 16.38 -11.54 -11.80
N PRO A 134 17.25 -12.08 -10.93
CA PRO A 134 18.31 -13.00 -11.33
C PRO A 134 17.80 -14.33 -11.89
N ILE A 135 16.70 -14.88 -11.36
CA ILE A 135 16.07 -16.09 -11.92
C ILE A 135 15.59 -15.81 -13.34
N ALA A 136 14.88 -14.69 -13.53
CA ALA A 136 14.44 -14.23 -14.84
C ALA A 136 15.63 -14.03 -15.79
N ALA A 137 16.70 -13.39 -15.31
CA ALA A 137 17.93 -13.19 -16.07
C ALA A 137 18.56 -14.53 -16.53
N ALA A 138 18.59 -15.53 -15.66
CA ALA A 138 19.12 -16.86 -15.98
C ALA A 138 18.24 -17.57 -17.02
N MET A 139 16.91 -17.49 -16.88
CA MET A 139 15.96 -18.06 -17.84
C MET A 139 16.05 -17.37 -19.22
N MET A 140 16.20 -16.06 -19.24
CA MET A 140 16.39 -15.26 -20.46
C MET A 140 17.67 -15.60 -21.23
N ARG A 141 18.67 -16.26 -20.62
CA ARG A 141 19.86 -16.74 -21.34
C ARG A 141 19.54 -17.88 -22.31
N TYR A 142 18.54 -18.70 -21.98
CA TYR A 142 18.12 -19.82 -22.82
C TYR A 142 17.07 -19.37 -23.83
N SER A 143 15.98 -18.75 -23.36
CA SER A 143 14.90 -18.24 -24.21
C SER A 143 14.00 -17.29 -23.43
N SER A 144 13.53 -16.22 -24.08
CA SER A 144 12.55 -15.27 -23.52
C SER A 144 11.19 -15.91 -23.22
N TRP A 145 10.91 -17.10 -23.78
CA TRP A 145 9.63 -17.80 -23.58
C TRP A 145 9.53 -18.49 -22.22
N TYR A 146 10.66 -18.87 -21.59
CA TYR A 146 10.62 -19.54 -20.28
C TYR A 146 10.10 -18.63 -19.15
N PRO A 147 10.56 -17.37 -19.00
CA PRO A 147 9.98 -16.46 -18.02
C PRO A 147 8.47 -16.25 -18.21
N LEU A 148 8.01 -16.13 -19.47
CA LEU A 148 6.59 -15.97 -19.80
C LEU A 148 5.75 -17.20 -19.43
N ALA A 149 6.24 -18.39 -19.75
CA ALA A 149 5.53 -19.63 -19.43
C ALA A 149 5.43 -19.83 -17.90
N LEU A 150 6.52 -19.55 -17.18
CA LEU A 150 6.55 -19.64 -15.72
C LEU A 150 5.65 -18.59 -15.07
N SER A 151 5.70 -17.33 -15.52
CA SER A 151 4.85 -16.28 -14.98
C SER A 151 3.37 -16.56 -15.24
N SER A 152 3.02 -17.06 -16.43
CA SER A 152 1.65 -17.46 -16.77
C SER A 152 1.14 -18.60 -15.89
N ALA A 153 1.97 -19.62 -15.65
CA ALA A 153 1.62 -20.73 -14.75
C ALA A 153 1.42 -20.27 -13.31
N LEU A 154 2.30 -19.39 -12.81
CA LEU A 154 2.18 -18.79 -11.48
C LEU A 154 0.93 -17.91 -11.37
N LEU A 155 0.59 -17.15 -12.40
CA LEU A 155 -0.62 -16.32 -12.42
C LEU A 155 -1.89 -17.16 -12.32
N VAL A 156 -1.97 -18.28 -13.05
CA VAL A 156 -3.09 -19.23 -12.93
C VAL A 156 -3.14 -19.81 -11.53
N PHE A 157 -2.00 -20.17 -10.95
CA PHE A 157 -1.92 -20.68 -9.58
C PHE A 157 -2.38 -19.64 -8.54
N ILE A 158 -1.97 -18.38 -8.68
CA ILE A 158 -2.43 -17.25 -7.85
C ILE A 158 -3.95 -17.11 -7.97
N ALA A 159 -4.50 -17.15 -9.19
CA ALA A 159 -5.95 -17.04 -9.41
C ALA A 159 -6.71 -18.18 -8.72
N LEU A 160 -6.24 -19.42 -8.84
CA LEU A 160 -6.83 -20.59 -8.17
C LEU A 160 -6.77 -20.47 -6.64
N LEU A 161 -5.67 -19.92 -6.11
CA LEU A 161 -5.51 -19.69 -4.68
C LEU A 161 -6.36 -18.51 -4.20
N GLY A 162 -6.58 -17.50 -5.04
CA GLY A 162 -7.48 -16.38 -4.80
C GLY A 162 -8.95 -16.80 -4.71
N LEU A 163 -9.38 -17.84 -5.43
CA LEU A 163 -10.72 -18.42 -5.27
C LEU A 163 -10.96 -19.03 -3.88
N ARG A 164 -9.90 -19.31 -3.13
CA ARG A 164 -9.98 -19.79 -1.74
C ARG A 164 -10.07 -18.66 -0.71
N LEU A 165 -9.98 -17.40 -1.15
CA LEU A 165 -10.06 -16.25 -0.25
C LEU A 165 -11.53 -16.09 0.20
N PRO A 166 -11.84 -16.29 1.49
CA PRO A 166 -13.21 -16.16 1.97
C PRO A 166 -13.64 -14.69 1.95
N GLU A 167 -14.93 -14.45 1.75
CA GLU A 167 -15.49 -13.11 1.63
C GLU A 167 -15.25 -12.32 2.93
N THR A 168 -14.52 -11.20 2.85
CA THR A 168 -14.12 -10.35 3.99
C THR A 168 -15.23 -9.47 4.54
N ARG A 169 -16.50 -9.83 4.33
CA ARG A 169 -17.62 -9.07 4.89
C ARG A 169 -17.56 -9.15 6.42
N PRO A 170 -17.50 -8.01 7.14
CA PRO A 170 -17.70 -8.02 8.58
C PRO A 170 -19.09 -8.62 8.83
N HIS A 171 -19.15 -9.67 9.64
CA HIS A 171 -20.42 -10.26 10.03
C HIS A 171 -21.24 -9.19 10.74
N ARG A 172 -22.43 -8.91 10.19
CA ARG A 172 -23.42 -8.00 10.78
C ARG A 172 -23.59 -8.38 12.24
N TYR A 173 -23.29 -7.46 13.15
CA TYR A 173 -23.49 -7.62 14.59
C TYR A 173 -24.91 -8.17 14.81
N ARG A 174 -25.01 -9.42 15.26
CA ARG A 174 -26.27 -10.00 15.68
C ARG A 174 -26.40 -9.60 17.15
N PRO A 175 -27.29 -8.66 17.51
CA PRO A 175 -27.48 -8.32 18.92
C PRO A 175 -27.82 -9.62 19.68
N LEU A 176 -27.19 -9.78 20.83
CA LEU A 176 -27.45 -10.91 21.72
C LEU A 176 -28.93 -10.87 22.11
N PRO A 177 -29.64 -12.01 22.14
CA PRO A 177 -31.02 -12.03 22.59
C PRO A 177 -31.04 -11.71 24.09
N GLY A 178 -31.42 -10.47 24.43
CA GLY A 178 -31.49 -9.99 25.81
C GLY A 178 -30.93 -8.59 26.05
N GLU A 179 -30.33 -7.91 25.06
CA GLU A 179 -30.18 -6.46 25.15
C GLU A 179 -31.49 -5.82 24.71
N ASP A 180 -32.33 -5.47 25.69
CA ASP A 180 -33.48 -4.60 25.50
C ASP A 180 -32.96 -3.27 24.92
N LEU A 181 -33.02 -3.16 23.60
CA LEU A 181 -32.90 -1.90 22.92
C LEU A 181 -34.08 -1.07 23.40
N GLU A 182 -33.82 -0.11 24.29
CA GLU A 182 -34.75 0.99 24.54
C GLU A 182 -35.23 1.47 23.17
N GLU A 183 -36.54 1.35 22.92
CA GLU A 183 -37.17 1.81 21.70
C GLU A 183 -36.92 3.32 21.56
N GLU A 184 -35.86 3.65 20.85
CA GLU A 184 -35.57 5.01 20.42
C GLU A 184 -36.69 5.42 19.46
N ASN A 185 -37.62 6.19 20.03
CA ASN A 185 -38.76 6.88 19.44
C ASN A 185 -38.68 7.01 17.89
N PRO A 186 -39.53 6.32 17.11
CA PRO A 186 -39.44 6.26 15.64
C PRO A 186 -39.84 7.58 14.92
N GLY A 187 -39.93 8.70 15.65
CA GLY A 187 -40.40 9.99 15.16
C GLY A 187 -39.34 10.96 14.64
N GLN A 188 -38.05 10.63 14.75
CA GLN A 188 -36.98 11.57 14.39
C GLN A 188 -35.90 10.95 13.51
N TYR A 189 -36.34 10.28 12.43
CA TYR A 189 -35.49 10.15 11.26
C TYR A 189 -35.17 11.55 10.76
N HIS A 190 -33.98 12.04 11.14
CA HIS A 190 -33.28 13.07 10.38
C HIS A 190 -33.44 12.71 8.91
N ARG A 191 -34.22 13.50 8.19
CA ARG A 191 -34.24 13.45 6.72
C ARG A 191 -32.77 13.50 6.31
N ILE A 192 -32.21 12.37 5.89
CA ILE A 192 -31.00 12.34 5.08
C ILE A 192 -31.44 12.96 3.77
N GLY A 193 -31.55 14.29 3.78
CA GLY A 193 -31.82 15.07 2.60
C GLY A 193 -30.77 14.67 1.60
N ARG A 194 -31.18 14.38 0.37
CA ARG A 194 -30.28 14.35 -0.78
C ARG A 194 -29.58 15.71 -0.82
N ARG A 195 -28.50 15.86 -0.07
CA ARG A 195 -27.58 16.98 -0.25
C ARG A 195 -27.13 16.85 -1.70
N PRO A 196 -27.34 17.87 -2.55
CA PRO A 196 -26.96 17.76 -3.94
C PRO A 196 -25.45 17.50 -3.96
N LEU A 197 -25.04 16.36 -4.54
CA LEU A 197 -23.63 15.95 -4.68
C LEU A 197 -22.73 17.12 -5.10
N LEU A 198 -23.24 18.00 -5.98
CA LEU A 198 -22.57 19.23 -6.40
C LEU A 198 -22.12 20.14 -5.23
N LYS A 199 -22.92 20.31 -4.18
CA LYS A 199 -22.55 21.14 -3.01
C LYS A 199 -21.46 20.47 -2.16
N GLU A 200 -21.35 19.16 -2.19
CA GLU A 200 -20.30 18.41 -1.50
C GLU A 200 -19.00 18.46 -2.30
N TYR A 201 -19.08 18.36 -3.63
CA TYR A 201 -17.96 18.65 -4.54
C TYR A 201 -17.46 20.09 -4.40
N GLU A 202 -18.36 21.07 -4.33
CA GLU A 202 -18.00 22.49 -4.23
C GLU A 202 -17.25 22.78 -2.91
N LYS A 203 -17.74 22.24 -1.78
CA LYS A 203 -17.04 22.30 -0.49
C LYS A 203 -15.68 21.60 -0.51
N PHE A 204 -15.58 20.45 -1.16
CA PHE A 204 -14.30 19.74 -1.31
C PHE A 204 -13.30 20.57 -2.12
N PHE A 205 -13.73 21.17 -3.24
CA PHE A 205 -12.88 22.01 -4.08
C PHE A 205 -12.48 23.31 -3.38
N GLU A 206 -13.37 23.93 -2.61
CA GLU A 206 -13.02 25.09 -1.78
C GLU A 206 -12.00 24.72 -0.70
N SER A 207 -12.18 23.58 -0.04
CA SER A 207 -11.23 23.07 0.95
C SER A 207 -9.87 22.78 0.31
N LEU A 208 -9.85 22.11 -0.85
CA LEU A 208 -8.63 21.83 -1.60
C LEU A 208 -7.93 23.12 -2.05
N LYS A 209 -8.67 24.10 -2.56
CA LYS A 209 -8.14 25.41 -2.97
C LYS A 209 -7.59 26.20 -1.77
N SER A 210 -8.23 26.08 -0.61
CA SER A 210 -7.78 26.70 0.64
C SER A 210 -6.48 26.08 1.15
N THR A 211 -6.32 24.76 1.02
CA THR A 211 -5.09 24.04 1.41
C THR A 211 -3.94 24.20 0.40
N LEU A 212 -4.24 24.55 -0.87
CA LEU A 212 -3.25 24.80 -1.93
C LEU A 212 -2.51 26.14 -1.75
N THR A 213 -1.72 26.23 -0.69
CA THR A 213 -0.79 27.36 -0.48
C THR A 213 0.46 27.21 -1.38
N ARG A 214 1.18 28.32 -1.62
CA ARG A 214 2.43 28.32 -2.41
C ARG A 214 3.45 27.24 -1.99
N PRO A 215 3.78 27.05 -0.69
CA PRO A 215 4.72 25.99 -0.29
C PRO A 215 4.18 24.58 -0.57
N VAL A 216 2.87 24.34 -0.40
CA VAL A 216 2.24 23.05 -0.71
C VAL A 216 2.31 22.75 -2.20
N ILE A 217 2.08 23.75 -3.06
CA ILE A 217 2.20 23.58 -4.52
C ILE A 217 3.63 23.23 -4.92
N MET A 218 4.64 23.90 -4.34
CA MET A 218 6.04 23.57 -4.59
C MET A 218 6.38 22.14 -4.11
N LEU A 219 5.89 21.75 -2.93
CA LEU A 219 6.09 20.42 -2.37
C LEU A 219 5.46 19.33 -3.25
N LEU A 220 4.23 19.56 -3.73
CA LEU A 220 3.52 18.70 -4.66
C LEU A 220 4.28 18.55 -5.98
N PHE A 221 4.85 19.63 -6.49
CA PHE A 221 5.65 19.58 -7.71
C PHE A 221 6.92 18.75 -7.52
N VAL A 222 7.63 18.93 -6.41
CA VAL A 222 8.82 18.12 -6.08
C VAL A 222 8.44 16.64 -5.87
N PHE A 223 7.31 16.38 -5.21
CA PHE A 223 6.78 15.02 -5.04
C PHE A 223 6.45 14.37 -6.39
N PHE A 224 5.81 15.13 -7.30
CA PHE A 224 5.55 14.68 -8.67
C PHE A 224 6.84 14.35 -9.41
N LEU A 225 7.85 15.22 -9.34
CA LEU A 225 9.13 15.02 -10.03
C LEU A 225 9.87 13.78 -9.50
N ALA A 226 9.86 13.57 -8.18
CA ALA A 226 10.43 12.40 -7.54
C ALA A 226 9.67 11.11 -7.91
N CYS A 227 8.35 11.14 -7.92
CA CYS A 227 7.53 10.02 -8.42
C CYS A 227 7.81 9.72 -9.89
N PHE A 228 7.88 10.75 -10.72
CA PHE A 228 8.19 10.61 -12.14
C PHE A 228 9.57 9.99 -12.38
N GLY A 229 10.59 10.42 -11.63
CA GLY A 229 11.92 9.81 -11.68
C GLY A 229 11.89 8.32 -11.31
N ALA A 230 11.18 7.96 -10.23
CA ALA A 230 11.01 6.56 -9.84
C ALA A 230 10.33 5.71 -10.92
N GLN A 231 9.31 6.25 -11.59
CA GLN A 231 8.65 5.59 -12.71
C GLN A 231 9.56 5.50 -13.95
N ALA A 232 10.32 6.55 -14.26
CA ALA A 232 11.25 6.57 -15.39
C ALA A 232 12.37 5.53 -15.25
N LEU A 233 12.77 5.18 -14.02
CA LEU A 233 13.74 4.10 -13.78
C LEU A 233 13.25 2.73 -14.26
N GLN A 234 11.94 2.52 -14.46
CA GLN A 234 11.43 1.29 -15.09
C GLN A 234 11.99 1.12 -16.52
N LEU A 235 12.35 2.22 -17.20
CA LEU A 235 12.96 2.21 -18.53
C LEU A 235 14.48 1.94 -18.52
N LEU A 236 15.09 1.84 -17.33
CA LEU A 236 16.54 1.66 -17.19
C LEU A 236 17.03 0.38 -17.88
N LEU A 237 16.20 -0.68 -17.84
CA LEU A 237 16.50 -1.94 -18.52
C LEU A 237 16.66 -1.74 -20.03
N GLN A 238 15.66 -1.12 -20.66
CA GLN A 238 15.62 -0.87 -22.10
C GLN A 238 16.73 0.10 -22.49
N TYR A 239 16.97 1.12 -21.67
CA TYR A 239 18.07 2.06 -21.83
C TYR A 239 19.43 1.37 -21.81
N ALA A 240 19.73 0.57 -20.79
CA ALA A 240 21.01 -0.12 -20.66
C ALA A 240 21.24 -1.13 -21.80
N SER A 241 20.18 -1.84 -22.20
CA SER A 241 20.24 -2.76 -23.34
C SER A 241 20.57 -2.03 -24.64
N LYS A 242 19.89 -0.91 -24.94
CA LYS A 242 20.11 -0.16 -26.18
C LYS A 242 21.43 0.62 -26.19
N LYS A 243 21.84 1.20 -25.05
CA LYS A 243 23.05 2.01 -24.92
C LYS A 243 24.33 1.19 -24.88
N PHE A 244 24.33 0.07 -24.13
CA PHE A 244 25.54 -0.75 -23.90
C PHE A 244 25.54 -2.08 -24.66
N GLY A 245 24.52 -2.36 -25.48
CA GLY A 245 24.38 -3.62 -26.21
C GLY A 245 24.17 -4.83 -25.30
N TRP A 246 23.69 -4.62 -24.07
CA TRP A 246 23.48 -5.70 -23.12
C TRP A 246 22.22 -6.50 -23.47
N GLY A 247 22.31 -7.83 -23.41
CA GLY A 247 21.11 -8.67 -23.41
C GLY A 247 20.21 -8.34 -22.23
N TYR A 248 18.90 -8.49 -22.40
CA TYR A 248 17.90 -8.13 -21.38
C TYR A 248 18.13 -8.81 -20.03
N GLY A 249 18.58 -10.07 -20.02
CA GLY A 249 18.94 -10.75 -18.78
C GLY A 249 20.12 -10.11 -18.03
N LYS A 250 21.12 -9.57 -18.73
CA LYS A 250 22.23 -8.86 -18.06
C LYS A 250 21.78 -7.49 -17.57
N ALA A 251 20.98 -6.78 -18.37
CA ALA A 251 20.48 -5.46 -18.01
C ALA A 251 19.48 -5.53 -16.83
N SER A 252 18.74 -6.64 -16.67
CA SER A 252 17.78 -6.79 -15.57
C SER A 252 18.46 -6.88 -14.21
N LEU A 253 19.71 -7.37 -14.14
CA LEU A 253 20.49 -7.38 -12.91
C LEU A 253 20.67 -5.97 -12.29
N LEU A 254 20.58 -4.90 -13.09
CA LEU A 254 20.58 -3.53 -12.56
C LEU A 254 19.38 -3.28 -11.63
N MET A 255 18.20 -3.85 -11.94
CA MET A 255 17.04 -3.71 -11.06
C MET A 255 17.22 -4.44 -9.75
N SER A 256 17.79 -5.65 -9.77
CA SER A 256 18.14 -6.40 -8.55
C SER A 256 19.16 -5.63 -7.69
N LEU A 257 20.16 -5.01 -8.34
CA LEU A 257 21.14 -4.16 -7.67
C LEU A 257 20.45 -2.97 -6.98
N ARG A 258 19.62 -2.22 -7.70
CA ARG A 258 18.85 -1.08 -7.16
C ARG A 258 18.02 -1.51 -5.94
N SER A 259 17.27 -2.60 -6.05
CA SER A 259 16.38 -3.06 -4.98
C SER A 259 17.13 -3.60 -3.76
N SER A 260 18.31 -4.20 -3.96
CA SER A 260 19.19 -4.61 -2.85
C SER A 260 19.62 -3.41 -2.00
N PHE A 261 20.08 -2.32 -2.64
CA PHE A 261 20.47 -1.11 -1.91
C PHE A 261 19.27 -0.38 -1.30
N HIS A 262 18.12 -0.38 -1.97
CA HIS A 262 16.89 0.19 -1.41
C HIS A 262 16.42 -0.58 -0.16
N LEU A 263 16.50 -1.92 -0.18
CA LEU A 263 16.19 -2.76 0.97
C LEU A 263 17.19 -2.53 2.12
N ALA A 264 18.49 -2.46 1.82
CA ALA A 264 19.52 -2.15 2.81
C ALA A 264 19.33 -0.75 3.42
N LEU A 265 18.94 0.24 2.61
CA LEU A 265 18.58 1.58 3.08
C LEU A 265 17.41 1.52 4.06
N ALA A 266 16.33 0.84 3.67
CA ALA A 266 15.10 0.76 4.46
C ALA A 266 15.29 -0.03 5.77
N THR A 267 16.08 -1.10 5.76
CA THR A 267 16.19 -2.03 6.90
C THR A 267 17.37 -1.77 7.83
N ILE A 268 18.51 -1.30 7.29
CA ILE A 268 19.75 -1.13 8.07
C ILE A 268 20.07 0.35 8.22
N LEU A 269 20.14 1.08 7.11
CA LEU A 269 20.67 2.45 7.13
C LEU A 269 19.71 3.42 7.84
N MET A 270 18.40 3.35 7.55
CA MET A 270 17.41 4.21 8.20
C MET A 270 17.39 4.10 9.73
N PRO A 271 17.29 2.89 10.33
CA PRO A 271 17.36 2.79 11.79
C PRO A 271 18.74 3.15 12.36
N LEU A 272 19.84 2.93 11.63
CA LEU A 272 21.17 3.41 12.05
C LEU A 272 21.25 4.94 12.06
N ILE A 273 20.76 5.59 11.00
CA ILE A 273 20.70 7.05 10.90
C ILE A 273 19.82 7.60 12.02
N ASP A 274 18.67 6.97 12.26
CA ASP A 274 17.74 7.35 13.31
C ASP A 274 18.41 7.30 14.70
N THR A 275 19.02 6.16 15.04
CA THR A 275 19.71 5.96 16.32
C THR A 275 20.96 6.82 16.48
N TRP A 276 21.73 7.03 15.41
CA TRP A 276 22.94 7.84 15.43
C TRP A 276 22.62 9.33 15.64
N ILE A 277 21.63 9.87 14.93
CA ILE A 277 21.18 11.26 15.11
C ILE A 277 20.61 11.46 16.52
N SER A 278 19.78 10.53 16.98
CA SER A 278 19.15 10.62 18.31
C SER A 278 20.19 10.56 19.43
N ARG A 279 21.23 9.72 19.31
CA ARG A 279 22.30 9.62 20.31
C ARG A 279 23.29 10.77 20.29
N ARG A 280 23.57 11.35 19.12
CA ARG A 280 24.67 12.32 18.96
C ARG A 280 24.21 13.76 19.08
N TRP A 281 22.99 14.10 18.65
CA TRP A 281 22.56 15.50 18.53
C TRP A 281 21.27 15.87 19.25
N GLY A 282 20.49 14.92 19.79
CA GLY A 282 19.32 15.24 20.63
C GLY A 282 18.30 16.19 19.98
N VAL A 283 18.27 16.24 18.64
CA VAL A 283 17.50 17.22 17.87
C VAL A 283 16.01 16.84 17.89
N PRO A 284 15.07 17.81 18.01
CA PRO A 284 13.64 17.55 17.84
C PRO A 284 13.33 16.87 16.50
N ALA A 285 12.36 15.95 16.52
CA ALA A 285 12.02 15.07 15.39
C ALA A 285 11.73 15.83 14.09
N ASP A 286 11.08 16.99 14.18
CA ASP A 286 10.67 17.79 13.02
C ASP A 286 11.85 18.35 12.21
N GLN A 287 12.90 18.82 12.90
CA GLN A 287 14.10 19.35 12.22
C GLN A 287 14.93 18.22 11.61
N LYS A 288 14.98 17.07 12.28
CA LYS A 288 15.68 15.86 11.81
C LYS A 288 15.09 15.35 10.50
N ASP A 289 13.77 15.23 10.42
CA ASP A 289 13.08 14.75 9.22
C ASP A 289 13.28 15.71 8.05
N MET A 290 13.29 17.02 8.32
CA MET A 290 13.51 18.03 7.29
C MET A 290 14.94 18.02 6.75
N THR A 291 15.96 17.93 7.60
CA THR A 291 17.37 17.80 7.16
C THR A 291 17.62 16.48 6.42
N LEU A 292 17.04 15.37 6.91
CA LEU A 292 17.16 14.07 6.26
C LEU A 292 16.49 14.06 4.88
N SER A 293 15.35 14.72 4.75
CA SER A 293 14.67 14.92 3.47
C SER A 293 15.53 15.73 2.50
N GLN A 294 16.14 16.84 2.95
CA GLN A 294 17.03 17.65 2.11
C GLN A 294 18.24 16.84 1.61
N PHE A 295 18.91 16.10 2.50
CA PHE A 295 20.05 15.27 2.11
C PHE A 295 19.65 14.16 1.13
N SER A 296 18.54 13.46 1.41
CA SER A 296 18.02 12.40 0.53
C SER A 296 17.66 12.97 -0.85
N GLY A 297 17.06 14.17 -0.89
CA GLY A 297 16.71 14.86 -2.14
C GLY A 297 17.93 15.23 -2.98
N VAL A 298 18.99 15.75 -2.36
CA VAL A 298 20.26 16.05 -3.06
C VAL A 298 20.87 14.76 -3.62
N LEU A 299 20.89 13.69 -2.84
CA LEU A 299 21.42 12.40 -3.27
C LEU A 299 20.60 11.82 -4.44
N LEU A 300 19.28 11.99 -4.41
CA LEU A 300 18.39 11.58 -5.49
C LEU A 300 18.68 12.34 -6.80
N VAL A 301 18.86 13.66 -6.73
CA VAL A 301 19.21 14.49 -7.90
C VAL A 301 20.58 14.10 -8.46
N LEU A 302 21.59 13.94 -7.60
CA LEU A 302 22.92 13.49 -8.00
C LEU A 302 22.88 12.09 -8.63
N GLY A 303 22.08 11.18 -8.10
CA GLY A 303 21.88 9.83 -8.64
C GLY A 303 21.28 9.85 -10.05
N HIS A 304 20.24 10.64 -10.29
CA HIS A 304 19.65 10.76 -11.63
C HIS A 304 20.58 11.49 -12.61
N LEU A 305 21.29 12.53 -12.15
CA LEU A 305 22.26 13.26 -12.97
C LEU A 305 23.43 12.37 -13.41
N THR A 306 23.96 11.56 -12.50
CA THR A 306 25.02 10.59 -12.81
C THR A 306 24.53 9.48 -13.74
N LEU A 307 23.30 8.99 -13.59
CA LEU A 307 22.67 8.07 -14.55
C LEU A 307 22.57 8.69 -15.97
N PHE A 308 22.19 9.96 -16.06
CA PHE A 308 22.12 10.68 -17.33
C PHE A 308 23.50 10.81 -18.01
N LEU A 309 24.53 11.19 -17.23
CA LEU A 309 25.91 11.38 -17.71
C LEU A 309 26.70 10.06 -17.87
N ALA A 310 26.16 8.92 -17.46
CA ALA A 310 26.89 7.66 -17.40
C ALA A 310 27.30 7.13 -18.78
N ASN A 311 28.54 7.35 -19.20
CA ASN A 311 29.08 6.86 -20.47
C ASN A 311 29.59 5.41 -20.42
N GLY A 312 29.62 4.79 -19.23
CA GLY A 312 30.05 3.42 -19.05
C GLY A 312 29.29 2.69 -17.93
N PRO A 313 29.37 1.35 -17.88
CA PRO A 313 28.71 0.54 -16.86
C PRO A 313 29.02 0.91 -15.40
N PRO A 314 30.29 1.22 -15.01
CA PRO A 314 30.58 1.58 -13.63
C PRO A 314 29.89 2.87 -13.19
N ALA A 315 29.87 3.88 -14.06
CA ALA A 315 29.18 5.15 -13.82
C ALA A 315 27.65 4.95 -13.70
N LEU A 316 27.08 4.05 -14.51
CA LEU A 316 25.67 3.70 -14.44
C LEU A 316 25.34 3.02 -13.11
N CYS A 317 26.13 2.03 -12.69
CA CYS A 317 25.96 1.36 -11.39
C CYS A 317 26.10 2.33 -10.22
N PHE A 318 27.09 3.23 -10.27
CA PHE A 318 27.27 4.25 -9.24
C PHE A 318 26.07 5.19 -9.14
N GLY A 319 25.55 5.69 -10.27
CA GLY A 319 24.36 6.53 -10.27
C GLY A 319 23.12 5.79 -9.77
N LEU A 320 22.99 4.50 -10.10
CA LEU A 320 21.89 3.66 -9.63
C LEU A 320 21.93 3.43 -8.11
N VAL A 321 23.11 3.16 -7.55
CA VAL A 321 23.30 3.01 -6.10
C VAL A 321 23.02 4.33 -5.38
N THR A 322 23.54 5.44 -5.91
CA THR A 322 23.29 6.79 -5.36
C THR A 322 21.81 7.12 -5.38
N THR A 323 21.10 6.77 -6.45
CA THR A 323 19.65 6.92 -6.57
C THR A 323 18.89 6.05 -5.56
N ALA A 324 19.32 4.80 -5.36
CA ALA A 324 18.74 3.91 -4.36
C ALA A 324 18.91 4.45 -2.94
N LEU A 325 20.05 5.06 -2.61
CA LEU A 325 20.28 5.70 -1.31
C LEU A 325 19.44 6.96 -1.10
N GLY A 326 19.12 7.70 -2.16
CA GLY A 326 18.24 8.88 -2.09
C GLY A 326 16.74 8.58 -2.08
N SER A 327 16.35 7.30 -2.23
CA SER A 327 14.93 6.88 -2.35
C SER A 327 14.08 7.16 -1.11
N SER A 328 14.71 7.30 0.05
CA SER A 328 14.09 7.72 1.31
C SER A 328 13.38 9.08 1.23
N PHE A 329 13.78 9.91 0.27
CA PHE A 329 13.20 11.23 0.05
C PHE A 329 11.67 11.19 -0.08
N LEU A 330 11.11 10.22 -0.81
CA LEU A 330 9.66 10.13 -1.01
C LEU A 330 8.90 9.86 0.30
N VAL A 331 9.51 9.11 1.22
CA VAL A 331 8.92 8.78 2.52
C VAL A 331 8.96 10.00 3.45
N THR A 332 10.11 10.66 3.55
CA THR A 332 10.26 11.87 4.38
C THR A 332 9.44 13.03 3.84
N LEU A 333 9.36 13.19 2.52
CA LEU A 333 8.55 14.22 1.86
C LEU A 333 7.05 14.03 2.10
N ARG A 334 6.57 12.78 2.11
CA ARG A 334 5.18 12.47 2.47
C ARG A 334 4.90 12.84 3.93
N SER A 335 5.81 12.53 4.84
CA SER A 335 5.70 12.90 6.27
C SER A 335 5.61 14.42 6.48
N THR A 336 6.48 15.19 5.84
CA THR A 336 6.45 16.66 5.94
C THR A 336 5.19 17.24 5.30
N MET A 337 4.71 16.66 4.20
CA MET A 337 3.45 17.07 3.57
C MET A 337 2.26 16.85 4.52
N THR A 338 2.21 15.72 5.23
CA THR A 338 1.13 15.46 6.21
C THR A 338 1.22 16.35 7.43
N ALA A 339 2.42 16.76 7.86
CA ALA A 339 2.60 17.70 8.97
C ALA A 339 2.19 19.14 8.61
N LEU A 340 2.27 19.52 7.33
CA LEU A 340 1.91 20.85 6.82
C LEU A 340 0.40 21.03 6.60
N VAL A 341 -0.37 19.94 6.54
CA VAL A 341 -1.83 20.00 6.48
C VAL A 341 -2.35 20.11 7.93
N PRO A 342 -3.01 21.22 8.31
CA PRO A 342 -3.54 21.37 9.66
C PRO A 342 -4.50 20.21 9.97
N ALA A 343 -4.33 19.57 11.13
CA ALA A 343 -5.22 18.51 11.65
C ALA A 343 -6.66 18.99 11.97
N SER A 344 -7.06 20.18 11.50
CA SER A 344 -8.36 20.81 11.76
C SER A 344 -9.52 20.14 11.02
N SER A 345 -9.30 19.04 10.31
CA SER A 345 -10.36 18.24 9.68
C SER A 345 -10.59 16.87 10.34
N GLU A 346 -9.78 16.45 11.30
CA GLU A 346 -9.92 15.12 11.94
C GLU A 346 -10.55 15.12 13.35
N VAL A 347 -10.83 16.26 13.98
CA VAL A 347 -11.58 16.29 15.25
C VAL A 347 -12.50 17.52 15.34
N GLN A 348 -13.64 17.47 14.63
CA GLN A 348 -14.86 18.21 15.01
C GLN A 348 -16.11 17.37 14.73
N VAL A 349 -16.05 16.08 15.10
CA VAL A 349 -17.25 15.29 15.36
C VAL A 349 -17.08 14.76 16.79
N ASN A 350 -18.03 15.11 17.67
CA ASN A 350 -18.04 14.90 19.13
C ASN A 350 -17.08 15.76 19.95
N VAL A 351 -17.45 17.03 20.20
CA VAL A 351 -17.89 17.48 21.54
C VAL A 351 -18.80 18.69 21.32
N GLY A 352 -20.08 18.52 21.59
CA GLY A 352 -21.07 19.58 21.49
C GLY A 352 -22.44 18.98 21.52
N ASP A 353 -22.86 18.49 22.69
CA ASP A 353 -24.10 18.92 23.35
C ASP A 353 -24.39 17.98 24.53
N GLN A 354 -23.96 18.38 25.74
CA GLN A 354 -24.64 18.01 26.99
C GLN A 354 -24.46 19.14 27.99
N GLY A 355 -25.55 19.86 28.24
CA GLY A 355 -25.97 20.37 29.56
C GLY A 355 -25.22 21.55 30.12
#